data_AF-A0A829CT72-F1
#
_entry.id   AF-A0A829CT72-F1
#
_cell.length_a   1.000
_cell.length_b   1.000
_cell.length_c   1.000
_cell.angle_alpha   90.00
_cell.angle_beta   90.00
_cell.angle_gamma   90.00
#
_symmetry.space_group_name_H-M   'P 1'
#
loop_
_entity.id
_entity.type
_entity.pdbx_description
1 polymer ?
#
loop_
_entity_poly.entity_id
_entity_poly.type
_entity_poly.pdbx_seq_one_letter_code
_entity_poly.pdbx_strand_id
1 'polypeptide(L)'
;MWFKRIGLFLLTNILVVVTISIVTSVLGIGPYLDANGINLSSLLVFCFLWGMGGAFVSLLLSKFMAKMMMGVQIIDPRTASGAERELYSRVERLARTANLPMPEVGIYHSPEVNAFATGPSKSSSLVAVSSGLLQTMDNAEVEGVLAHELAH
;
A
#
# COMPACT_ATOMS: atom_id res chain seq x y z
N MET A 1 -23.13 -15.87 -22.40
CA MET A 1 -22.31 -15.18 -21.37
C MET A 1 -20.81 -15.36 -21.55
N TRP A 2 -20.33 -16.56 -21.93
CA TRP A 2 -18.90 -16.89 -22.04
C TRP A 2 -18.13 -16.03 -23.08
N PHE A 3 -18.66 -15.90 -24.30
CA PHE A 3 -18.09 -15.05 -25.36
C PHE A 3 -17.91 -13.57 -24.97
N LYS A 4 -18.84 -13.02 -24.18
CA LYS A 4 -18.73 -11.62 -23.68
C LYS A 4 -17.60 -11.47 -22.67
N ARG A 5 -17.38 -12.46 -21.80
CA ARG A 5 -16.29 -12.44 -20.82
C ARG A 5 -14.91 -12.59 -21.48
N ILE A 6 -14.81 -13.48 -22.47
CA ILE A 6 -13.60 -13.66 -23.27
C ILE A 6 -13.31 -12.45 -24.15
N GLY A 7 -14.34 -11.89 -24.80
CA GLY A 7 -14.21 -10.65 -25.56
C GLY A 7 -13.74 -9.48 -24.70
N LEU A 8 -14.33 -9.31 -23.50
CA LEU A 8 -13.91 -8.27 -22.56
C LEU A 8 -12.47 -8.51 -22.07
N PHE A 9 -12.10 -9.76 -21.76
CA PHE A 9 -10.74 -10.11 -21.36
C PHE A 9 -9.71 -9.78 -22.44
N LEU A 10 -9.97 -10.17 -23.71
CA LEU A 10 -9.08 -9.88 -24.83
C LEU A 10 -9.00 -8.38 -25.09
N LEU A 11 -10.14 -7.68 -25.08
CA LEU A 11 -10.19 -6.24 -25.29
C LEU A 11 -9.39 -5.50 -24.21
N THR A 12 -9.55 -5.86 -22.93
CA THR A 12 -8.78 -5.26 -21.84
C THR A 12 -7.28 -5.52 -22.01
N ASN A 13 -6.86 -6.73 -22.37
CA ASN A 13 -5.45 -7.03 -22.60
C ASN A 13 -4.87 -6.24 -23.77
N ILE A 14 -5.58 -6.14 -24.89
CA ILE A 14 -5.16 -5.34 -26.04
C ILE A 14 -5.04 -3.86 -25.64
N LEU A 15 -6.03 -3.34 -24.92
CA LEU A 15 -6.05 -1.94 -24.49
C LEU A 15 -4.89 -1.63 -23.52
N VAL A 16 -4.56 -2.57 -22.62
CA VAL A 16 -3.39 -2.50 -21.76
C VAL A 16 -2.09 -2.48 -22.58
N VAL A 17 -1.91 -3.42 -23.53
CA VAL A 17 -0.71 -3.48 -24.38
C VAL A 17 -0.56 -2.20 -25.21
N VAL A 18 -1.65 -1.67 -25.77
CA VAL A 18 -1.65 -0.42 -26.54
C VAL A 18 -1.28 0.76 -25.64
N THR A 19 -1.86 0.85 -24.45
CA THR A 19 -1.57 1.94 -23.50
C THR A 19 -0.11 1.92 -23.09
N ILE A 20 0.44 0.75 -22.75
CA ILE A 20 1.86 0.59 -22.40
C ILE A 20 2.75 1.03 -23.58
N SER A 21 2.42 0.58 -24.80
CA SER A 21 3.19 0.93 -26.01
C SER A 21 3.20 2.43 -26.30
N ILE A 22 2.09 3.12 -26.08
CA ILE A 22 1.99 4.57 -26.22
C ILE A 22 2.85 5.27 -25.15
N VAL A 23 2.73 4.86 -23.89
CA VAL A 23 3.49 5.47 -22.78
C VAL A 23 5.00 5.30 -22.99
N THR A 24 5.47 4.11 -23.39
CA THR A 24 6.89 3.88 -23.67
C THR A 24 7.40 4.69 -24.86
N SER A 25 6.57 4.85 -25.89
CA SER A 25 6.87 5.68 -27.07
C SER A 25 7.01 7.17 -26.69
N VAL A 26 6.09 7.69 -25.87
CA VAL A 26 6.15 9.07 -25.36
C VAL A 26 7.38 9.32 -24.49
N LEU A 27 7.81 8.32 -23.71
CA LEU A 27 9.03 8.38 -22.90
C LEU A 27 10.32 8.19 -23.71
N GLY A 28 10.23 8.01 -25.04
CA GLY A 28 11.38 7.87 -25.93
C GLY A 28 12.09 6.50 -25.83
N ILE A 29 11.45 5.52 -25.20
CA ILE A 29 11.98 4.15 -25.10
C ILE A 29 11.59 3.43 -26.39
N GLY A 30 12.54 3.32 -27.33
CA GLY A 30 12.33 2.62 -28.59
C GLY A 30 12.02 1.12 -28.39
N PRO A 31 11.49 0.43 -29.43
CA PRO A 31 11.25 -1.01 -29.39
C PRO A 31 12.54 -1.75 -28.99
N TYR A 32 12.45 -2.60 -27.95
CA TYR A 32 13.58 -3.45 -27.52
C TYR A 32 13.80 -4.65 -28.46
N LEU A 33 12.80 -4.97 -29.29
CA LEU A 33 12.86 -5.97 -30.35
C LEU A 33 13.04 -5.26 -31.69
N ASP A 34 14.19 -5.44 -32.32
CA ASP A 34 14.50 -4.96 -33.66
C ASP A 34 14.63 -6.14 -34.64
N ALA A 35 14.58 -5.88 -35.94
CA ALA A 35 14.68 -6.91 -36.99
C ALA A 35 16.00 -7.71 -36.94
N ASN A 36 17.03 -7.17 -36.30
CA ASN A 36 18.36 -7.78 -36.14
C ASN A 36 18.60 -8.44 -34.77
N GLY A 37 17.60 -8.45 -33.88
CA GLY A 37 17.71 -9.03 -32.53
C GLY A 37 17.24 -8.08 -31.41
N ILE A 38 17.66 -8.36 -30.17
CA ILE A 38 17.27 -7.58 -29.00
C ILE A 38 18.26 -6.42 -28.81
N ASN A 39 17.75 -5.19 -28.75
CA ASN A 39 18.55 -4.04 -28.36
C ASN A 39 18.71 -4.03 -26.84
N LEU A 40 19.83 -4.57 -26.35
CA LEU A 40 20.09 -4.74 -24.92
C LEU A 40 20.10 -3.40 -24.16
N SER A 41 20.55 -2.32 -24.80
CA SER A 41 20.56 -0.97 -24.21
C SER A 41 19.14 -0.44 -23.98
N SER A 42 18.26 -0.54 -24.98
CA SER A 42 16.84 -0.16 -24.85
C SER A 42 16.12 -1.04 -23.83
N LEU A 43 16.43 -2.34 -23.79
CA LEU A 43 15.86 -3.26 -22.80
C LEU A 43 16.30 -2.90 -21.37
N LEU A 44 17.58 -2.57 -21.16
CA LEU A 44 18.10 -2.16 -19.86
C LEU A 44 17.40 -0.88 -19.37
N VAL A 45 17.30 0.13 -20.24
CA VAL A 45 16.60 1.38 -19.91
C VAL A 45 15.13 1.13 -19.59
N PHE A 46 14.46 0.29 -20.37
CA PHE A 46 13.08 -0.12 -20.11
C PHE A 46 12.94 -0.81 -18.75
N CYS A 47 13.75 -1.83 -18.47
CA CYS A 47 13.72 -2.57 -17.20
C CYS A 47 14.05 -1.67 -16.00
N PHE A 48 14.99 -0.74 -16.16
CA PHE A 48 15.35 0.20 -15.10
C PHE A 48 14.22 1.17 -14.81
N LEU A 49 13.69 1.85 -15.84
CA LEU A 49 12.61 2.81 -15.68
C LEU A 49 11.33 2.14 -15.18
N TRP A 50 10.98 0.98 -15.74
CA TRP A 50 9.77 0.27 -15.36
C TRP A 50 9.90 -0.46 -14.03
N GLY A 51 10.99 -1.18 -13.82
CA GLY A 51 11.23 -1.94 -12.59
C GLY A 51 11.48 -1.03 -11.41
N MET A 52 12.47 -0.13 -11.52
CA MET A 52 12.81 0.78 -10.43
C MET A 52 11.74 1.87 -10.28
N GLY A 53 11.36 2.53 -11.37
CA GLY A 53 10.31 3.57 -11.32
C GLY A 53 8.97 3.01 -10.85
N GLY A 54 8.58 1.82 -11.33
CA GLY A 54 7.38 1.12 -10.86
C GLY A 54 7.44 0.76 -9.38
N ALA A 55 8.59 0.32 -8.87
CA ALA A 55 8.76 0.04 -7.44
C ALA A 55 8.57 1.30 -6.57
N PHE A 56 9.12 2.45 -6.98
CA PHE A 56 8.91 3.72 -6.28
C PHE A 56 7.43 4.15 -6.30
N VAL A 57 6.78 4.08 -7.46
CA VAL A 57 5.35 4.41 -7.58
C VAL A 57 4.51 3.47 -6.71
N SER A 58 4.82 2.16 -6.73
CA SER A 58 4.15 1.16 -5.90
C SER A 58 4.31 1.47 -4.41
N LEU A 59 5.52 1.83 -3.97
CA LEU A 59 5.79 2.22 -2.58
C LEU A 59 4.99 3.47 -2.18
N LEU A 60 4.91 4.49 -3.04
CA LEU A 60 4.14 5.71 -2.77
C LEU A 60 2.63 5.43 -2.69
N LEU A 61 2.12 4.51 -3.49
CA LEU A 61 0.72 4.11 -3.49
C LEU A 61 0.36 3.12 -2.39
N SER A 62 1.34 2.42 -1.79
CA SER A 62 1.14 1.34 -0.81
C SER A 62 0.14 1.71 0.30
N LYS A 63 0.35 2.85 0.97
CA LYS A 63 -0.52 3.35 2.04
C LYS A 63 -1.94 3.65 1.55
N PHE A 64 -2.09 4.26 0.39
CA PHE A 64 -3.41 4.56 -0.18
C PHE A 64 -4.15 3.27 -0.52
N MET A 65 -3.47 2.33 -1.18
CA MET A 65 -4.02 1.03 -1.53
C MET A 65 -4.42 0.23 -0.28
N ALA A 66 -3.59 0.20 0.75
CA ALA A 66 -3.90 -0.48 2.00
C ALA A 66 -5.16 0.08 2.68
N LYS A 67 -5.29 1.41 2.75
CA LYS A 67 -6.50 2.07 3.28
C LYS A 67 -7.75 1.68 2.51
N MET A 68 -7.68 1.72 1.18
CA MET A 68 -8.82 1.45 0.32
C MET A 68 -9.22 -0.03 0.31
N MET A 69 -8.25 -0.95 0.18
CA MET A 69 -8.51 -2.39 0.09
C MET A 69 -9.03 -2.98 1.40
N MET A 70 -8.48 -2.53 2.54
CA MET A 70 -8.91 -3.00 3.86
C MET A 70 -10.10 -2.21 4.41
N GLY A 71 -10.48 -1.10 3.78
CA GLY A 71 -11.54 -0.22 4.29
C GLY A 71 -11.19 0.41 5.64
N VAL A 72 -9.93 0.85 5.80
CA VAL A 72 -9.45 1.43 7.06
C VAL A 72 -10.16 2.74 7.34
N GLN A 73 -10.79 2.82 8.51
CA GLN A 73 -11.38 4.03 9.05
C GLN A 73 -10.33 4.76 9.88
N ILE A 74 -9.93 5.95 9.42
CA ILE A 74 -8.92 6.76 10.10
C ILE A 74 -9.57 7.43 11.31
N ILE A 75 -8.89 7.33 12.45
CA ILE A 75 -9.32 7.93 13.70
C ILE A 75 -8.96 9.41 13.69
N ASP A 76 -9.97 10.28 13.73
CA ASP A 76 -9.76 11.70 13.95
C ASP A 76 -9.60 11.97 15.47
N PRO A 77 -8.45 12.45 15.95
CA PRO A 77 -8.21 12.68 17.36
C PRO A 77 -9.16 13.70 18.02
N ARG A 78 -9.87 14.52 17.23
CA ARG A 78 -10.83 15.51 17.73
C ARG A 78 -12.22 14.94 17.99
N THR A 79 -12.60 13.90 17.26
CA THR A 79 -13.94 13.28 17.36
C THR A 79 -13.91 11.90 18.00
N ALA A 80 -12.74 11.27 18.06
CA ALA A 80 -12.56 9.94 18.64
C ALA A 80 -13.02 9.89 20.10
N SER A 81 -13.74 8.82 20.45
CA SER A 81 -14.21 8.57 21.81
C SER A 81 -14.04 7.10 22.21
N GLY A 82 -13.97 6.83 23.52
CA GLY A 82 -13.81 5.48 24.04
C GLY A 82 -12.57 4.75 23.51
N ALA A 83 -12.77 3.55 22.97
CA ALA A 83 -11.69 2.67 22.51
C ALA A 83 -10.84 3.27 21.37
N GLU A 84 -11.43 4.07 20.48
CA GLU A 84 -10.69 4.72 19.39
C GLU A 84 -9.68 5.74 19.93
N ARG A 85 -10.11 6.53 20.92
CA ARG A 85 -9.26 7.53 21.56
C ARG A 85 -8.14 6.86 22.35
N GLU A 86 -8.47 5.76 23.04
CA GLU A 86 -7.49 4.96 23.76
C GLU A 86 -6.43 4.39 22.83
N LEU A 87 -6.82 3.75 21.73
CA LEU A 87 -5.90 3.25 20.71
C LEU A 87 -4.99 4.37 20.17
N TYR A 88 -5.57 5.51 19.78
CA TYR A 88 -4.81 6.66 19.29
C TYR A 88 -3.76 7.12 20.31
N SER A 89 -4.15 7.24 21.59
CA SER A 89 -3.26 7.67 22.66
C SER A 89 -2.12 6.68 22.96
N ARG A 90 -2.38 5.37 22.82
CA ARG A 90 -1.33 4.34 22.94
C ARG A 90 -0.31 4.47 21.83
N VAL A 91 -0.77 4.57 20.58
CA VAL A 91 0.12 4.77 19.43
C VAL A 91 0.91 6.08 19.58
N GLU A 92 0.28 7.16 20.05
CA GLU A 92 0.95 8.42 20.33
C GLU A 92 2.06 8.28 21.38
N ARG A 93 1.79 7.58 22.49
CA ARG A 93 2.78 7.33 23.54
C ARG A 93 3.95 6.50 23.03
N LEU A 94 3.66 5.42 22.29
CA LEU A 94 4.69 4.54 21.73
C LEU A 94 5.55 5.28 20.69
N ALA A 95 4.94 6.02 19.76
CA ALA A 95 5.64 6.82 18.78
C ALA A 95 6.54 7.87 19.44
N ARG A 96 6.05 8.57 20.46
CA ARG A 96 6.86 9.54 21.23
C ARG A 96 8.03 8.87 21.94
N THR A 97 7.82 7.71 22.54
CA THR A 97 8.87 6.95 23.26
C THR A 97 9.96 6.46 22.29
N ALA A 98 9.57 6.04 21.09
CA ALA A 98 10.47 5.62 20.02
C ALA A 98 11.06 6.79 19.21
N ASN A 99 10.73 8.04 19.55
CA ASN A 99 11.11 9.25 18.82
C ASN A 99 10.76 9.18 17.31
N LEU A 100 9.57 8.66 17.00
CA LEU A 100 9.02 8.53 15.66
C LEU A 100 7.99 9.64 15.37
N PRO A 101 7.82 10.05 14.10
CA PRO A 101 6.68 10.85 13.69
C PRO A 101 5.38 10.10 13.98
N MET A 102 4.32 10.84 14.32
CA MET A 102 3.02 10.23 14.57
C MET A 102 2.46 9.61 13.28
N PRO A 103 2.23 8.28 13.21
CA PRO A 103 1.57 7.66 12.07
C PRO A 103 0.08 8.03 12.02
N GLU A 104 -0.54 7.88 10.85
CA GLU A 104 -2.00 7.76 10.81
C GLU A 104 -2.42 6.52 11.61
N VAL A 105 -3.52 6.61 12.36
CA VAL A 105 -4.05 5.48 13.12
C VAL A 105 -5.44 5.17 12.62
N GLY A 106 -5.73 3.90 12.37
CA GLY A 106 -7.04 3.48 11.89
C GLY A 106 -7.49 2.13 12.42
N ILE A 107 -8.78 1.88 12.26
CA ILE A 107 -9.40 0.59 12.54
C ILE A 107 -10.04 0.08 11.25
N TYR A 108 -9.91 -1.21 10.98
CA TYR A 108 -10.64 -1.85 9.89
C TYR A 108 -11.49 -3.00 10.42
N HIS A 109 -12.63 -3.23 9.77
CA HIS A 109 -13.57 -4.24 10.23
C HIS A 109 -13.16 -5.62 9.70
N SER A 110 -12.65 -6.45 10.60
CA SER A 110 -12.35 -7.86 10.33
C SER A 110 -12.45 -8.66 11.63
N PRO A 111 -12.99 -9.89 11.61
CA PRO A 111 -13.00 -10.77 12.78
C PRO A 111 -11.63 -11.37 13.08
N GLU A 112 -10.68 -11.31 12.15
CA GLU A 112 -9.33 -11.82 12.35
C GLU A 112 -8.55 -10.95 13.35
N VAL A 113 -7.69 -11.56 14.16
CA VAL A 113 -6.79 -10.84 15.07
C VAL A 113 -5.56 -10.42 14.28
N ASN A 114 -5.52 -9.16 13.85
CA ASN A 114 -4.44 -8.66 13.00
C ASN A 114 -4.23 -7.14 13.17
N ALA A 115 -2.99 -6.71 13.03
CA ALA A 115 -2.55 -5.33 12.95
C ALA A 115 -1.45 -5.23 11.89
N PHE A 116 -1.34 -4.07 11.23
CA PHE A 116 -0.25 -3.84 10.28
C PHE A 116 0.18 -2.39 10.27
N ALA A 117 1.47 -2.17 9.99
CA ALA A 117 2.02 -0.87 9.65
C ALA A 117 2.42 -0.78 8.17
N THR A 118 2.16 0.36 7.52
CA THR A 118 2.61 0.60 6.14
C THR A 118 2.80 2.09 5.85
N GLY A 119 3.72 2.42 4.94
CA GLY A 119 3.92 3.79 4.49
C GLY A 119 5.18 3.94 3.64
N PRO A 120 5.21 4.89 2.69
CA PRO A 120 6.41 5.18 1.91
C PRO A 120 7.57 5.77 2.73
N SER A 121 7.29 6.32 3.91
CA SER A 121 8.30 6.89 4.80
C SER A 121 7.81 6.93 6.25
N LYS A 122 8.75 7.13 7.20
CA LYS A 122 8.42 7.31 8.62
C LYS A 122 7.47 8.49 8.89
N SER A 123 7.52 9.53 8.06
CA SER A 123 6.65 10.71 8.16
C SER A 123 5.29 10.53 7.48
N SER A 124 5.14 9.48 6.66
CA SER A 124 3.90 9.14 5.96
C SER A 124 3.57 7.66 6.17
N SER A 125 3.43 7.27 7.43
CA SER A 125 3.06 5.92 7.83
C SER A 125 1.60 5.84 8.29
N LEU A 126 1.09 4.63 8.36
CA LEU A 126 -0.23 4.23 8.83
C LEU A 126 -0.03 2.99 9.69
N VAL A 127 -0.67 2.98 10.85
CA VAL A 127 -0.86 1.79 11.68
C VAL A 127 -2.35 1.52 11.76
N ALA A 128 -2.76 0.32 11.38
CA ALA A 128 -4.16 -0.08 11.38
C ALA A 128 -4.34 -1.38 12.16
N VAL A 129 -5.40 -1.44 12.97
CA VAL A 129 -5.76 -2.64 13.74
C VAL A 129 -7.14 -3.14 13.34
N SER A 130 -7.33 -4.46 13.39
CA SER A 130 -8.64 -5.04 13.14
C SER A 130 -9.56 -4.89 14.35
N SER A 131 -10.88 -4.88 14.10
CA SER A 131 -11.87 -4.99 15.18
C SER A 131 -11.73 -6.29 15.99
N GLY A 132 -11.37 -7.40 15.34
CA GLY A 132 -11.18 -8.70 16.00
C GLY A 132 -10.00 -8.68 16.98
N LEU A 133 -8.92 -7.98 16.65
CA LEU A 133 -7.78 -7.81 17.55
C LEU A 133 -8.18 -7.06 18.82
N LEU A 134 -8.88 -5.93 18.67
CA LEU A 134 -9.33 -5.11 19.80
C LEU A 134 -10.35 -5.81 20.70
N GLN A 135 -11.11 -6.78 20.17
CA GLN A 135 -12.10 -7.54 20.92
C GLN A 135 -11.50 -8.76 21.63
N THR A 136 -10.40 -9.31 21.10
CA THR A 136 -9.84 -10.58 21.55
C THR A 136 -8.67 -10.38 22.51
N MET A 137 -7.81 -9.41 22.22
CA MET A 137 -6.58 -9.17 22.99
C MET A 137 -6.82 -8.24 24.17
N ASP A 138 -6.07 -8.46 25.24
CA ASP A 138 -6.03 -7.54 26.37
C ASP A 138 -5.18 -6.29 26.07
N ASN A 139 -5.20 -5.35 27.00
CA ASN A 139 -4.52 -4.07 26.80
C ASN A 139 -3.00 -4.19 26.65
N ALA A 140 -2.37 -5.13 27.35
CA ALA A 140 -0.93 -5.33 27.32
C ALA A 140 -0.51 -6.04 26.02
N GLU A 141 -1.29 -7.01 25.57
CA GLU A 141 -1.11 -7.70 24.29
C GLU A 141 -1.23 -6.73 23.11
N VAL A 142 -2.28 -5.89 23.10
CA VAL A 142 -2.46 -4.85 22.08
C VAL A 142 -1.26 -3.89 22.05
N GLU A 143 -0.79 -3.44 23.21
CA GLU A 143 0.37 -2.54 23.30
C GLU A 143 1.65 -3.21 22.79
N GLY A 144 1.86 -4.50 23.09
CA GLY A 144 2.99 -5.28 22.57
C GLY A 144 2.97 -5.42 21.05
N VAL A 145 1.81 -5.73 20.47
CA VAL A 145 1.64 -5.82 19.01
C VAL A 145 1.88 -4.46 18.35
N LEU A 146 1.28 -3.39 18.87
CA LEU A 146 1.51 -2.05 18.35
C LEU A 146 2.98 -1.64 18.43
N ALA A 147 3.67 -1.96 19.53
CA ALA A 147 5.09 -1.67 19.67
C ALA A 147 5.94 -2.42 18.63
N HIS A 148 5.59 -3.68 18.33
CA HIS A 148 6.23 -4.45 17.25
C HIS A 148 5.98 -3.82 15.89
N GLU A 149 4.73 -3.46 15.57
CA GLU A 149 4.36 -2.85 14.28
C GLU A 149 4.99 -1.46 14.09
N LEU A 150 5.12 -0.67 15.15
CA LEU A 150 5.81 0.64 15.09
C LEU A 150 7.33 0.50 14.90
N ALA A 151 7.91 -0.66 15.20
CA ALA A 151 9.34 -0.91 15.07
C ALA A 151 9.75 -1.32 13.64
N HIS A 152 8.81 -1.82 12.83
CA HIS A 152 8.99 -2.08 11.40
C HIS A 152 9.03 -0.77 10.60
#